data_AF-A0AAF0LMQ9-F1
#
_entry.id   AF-A0AAF0LMQ9-F1
#
_cell.length_a   1.000
_cell.length_b   1.000
_cell.length_c   1.000
_cell.angle_alpha   90.00
_cell.angle_beta   90.00
_cell.angle_gamma   90.00
#
_symmetry.space_group_name_H-M   'P 1'
#
loop_
_entity.id
_entity.type
_entity.pdbx_description
1 polymer ?
#
loop_
_entity_poly.entity_id
_entity_poly.type
_entity_poly.pdbx_seq_one_letter_code
_entity_poly.pdbx_strand_id
1 'polypeptide(L)' 'MVVIWIVVAVVVVLGALLVVLEVQNRRRRRALSDLEDFSDPTAGSRAVADADAARSTAEGVSKAAHPGGSGVGGMFPG' A
#
# COMPACT_ATOMS: atom_id res chain seq x y z
N MET A 1 -26.01 -22.78 -4.75
CA MET A 1 -25.07 -23.57 -3.93
C MET A 1 -23.63 -23.11 -4.11
N VAL A 2 -23.01 -23.22 -5.28
CA VAL A 2 -21.60 -22.82 -5.52
C VAL A 2 -21.29 -21.35 -5.21
N VAL A 3 -22.14 -20.42 -5.68
CA VAL A 3 -21.95 -18.97 -5.47
C VAL A 3 -21.89 -18.61 -3.97
N ILE A 4 -22.73 -19.26 -3.15
CA ILE A 4 -22.78 -19.02 -1.70
C ILE A 4 -21.42 -19.38 -1.07
N TRP A 5 -20.84 -20.51 -1.47
CA TRP A 5 -19.52 -20.93 -0.98
C TRP A 5 -18.39 -19.99 -1.39
N ILE A 6 -18.44 -19.44 -2.60
CA ILE A 6 -17.46 -18.44 -3.05
C ILE A 6 -17.54 -17.18 -2.17
N VAL A 7 -18.75 -16.67 -1.93
CA VAL A 7 -18.96 -15.49 -1.07
C VAL A 7 -18.43 -15.74 0.34
N VAL A 8 -18.76 -16.90 0.93
CA VAL A 8 -18.25 -17.28 2.25
C VAL A 8 -16.73 -17.34 2.26
N ALA A 9 -16.11 -17.96 1.26
CA ALA A 9 -14.65 -18.03 1.16
C ALA A 9 -14.02 -16.63 1.08
N VAL A 10 -14.58 -15.73 0.28
CA VAL A 10 -14.10 -14.34 0.17
C VAL A 10 -14.20 -13.61 1.51
N VAL A 11 -15.34 -13.71 2.20
CA VAL A 11 -15.53 -13.09 3.52
C VAL A 11 -14.53 -13.63 4.53
N VAL A 12 -14.29 -14.95 4.55
CA VAL A 12 -13.31 -15.58 5.45
C VAL A 12 -11.89 -15.09 5.14
N VAL A 13 -11.50 -15.02 3.86
CA VAL A 13 -10.17 -14.53 3.45
C VAL A 13 -9.98 -13.07 3.85
N LEU A 14 -10.97 -12.21 3.59
CA LEU A 14 -10.92 -10.80 4.00
C LEU A 14 -10.82 -10.66 5.52
N GLY A 15 -11.61 -11.43 6.28
CA GLY A 15 -11.54 -11.45 7.74
C GLY A 15 -10.15 -11.88 8.25
N ALA A 16 -9.59 -12.94 7.68
CA ALA A 16 -8.25 -13.41 8.03
C ALA A 16 -7.17 -12.36 7.73
N LEU A 17 -7.24 -11.69 6.57
CA LEU A 17 -6.30 -10.62 6.21
C LEU A 17 -6.37 -9.45 7.20
N LEU A 18 -7.57 -9.02 7.59
CA LEU A 18 -7.74 -7.96 8.59
C LEU A 18 -7.16 -8.35 9.95
N VAL A 19 -7.35 -9.61 10.39
CA VAL A 19 -6.76 -10.10 11.64
C VAL A 19 -5.23 -10.10 11.56
N VAL A 20 -4.65 -10.56 10.46
CA VAL A 20 -3.19 -10.54 10.26
C VAL A 20 -2.65 -9.10 10.30
N LEU A 21 -3.31 -8.17 9.62
CA LEU A 21 -2.96 -6.75 9.63
C LEU A 21 -3.03 -6.17 11.04
N GLU A 22 -4.08 -6.47 11.79
CA GLU A 22 -4.24 -6.02 13.18
C GLU A 22 -3.14 -6.59 14.08
N VAL A 23 -2.78 -7.86 13.92
CA VAL A 23 -1.67 -8.48 14.68
C VAL A 23 -0.34 -7.84 14.33
N GLN A 24 -0.07 -7.61 13.04
CA GLN A 24 1.14 -6.91 12.60
C GLN A 24 1.17 -5.48 13.13
N ASN A 25 0.05 -4.76 13.07
CA ASN A 25 -0.07 -3.39 13.57
C ASN A 25 0.13 -3.32 15.08
N ARG A 26 -0.42 -4.26 15.86
CA ARG A 26 -0.18 -4.35 17.31
C ARG A 26 1.28 -4.67 17.61
N ARG A 27 1.90 -5.60 16.88
CA ARG A 27 3.32 -5.91 17.04
C ARG A 27 4.20 -4.70 16.71
N ARG A 28 3.90 -4.00 15.61
CA ARG A 28 4.60 -2.78 15.19
C ARG A 28 4.42 -1.65 16.21
N ARG A 29 3.21 -1.47 16.73
CA ARG A 29 2.92 -0.49 17.79
C ARG A 29 3.66 -0.80 19.09
N ARG A 30 3.80 -2.07 19.48
CA ARG A 30 4.60 -2.47 20.65
C ARG A 30 6.10 -2.21 20.44
N ALA A 31 6.61 -2.51 19.26
CA ALA A 31 8.01 -2.19 18.92
C ALA A 31 8.25 -0.67 18.85
N LEU A 32 7.25 0.11 18.44
CA LEU A 32 7.32 1.56 18.40
C LEU A 32 7.12 2.21 19.77
N SER A 33 6.30 1.64 20.66
CA SER A 33 6.15 2.14 22.03
C SER A 33 7.45 2.01 22.83
N ASP A 34 8.25 0.98 22.55
CA ASP A 34 9.60 0.83 23.12
C ASP A 34 10.59 1.86 22.54
N LEU A 35 10.30 2.42 21.36
CA LEU A 35 11.04 3.54 20.76
C LEU A 35 10.49 4.91 21.16
N GLU A 36 9.28 5.00 21.71
CA GLU A 36 8.62 6.26 22.08
C GLU A 36 9.28 6.94 23.28
N ASP A 37 10.07 6.19 24.06
CA ASP A 37 11.01 6.74 25.05
C ASP A 37 12.17 7.55 24.39
N PHE A 38 12.33 7.44 23.06
CA PHE A 38 13.34 8.12 22.24
C PHE A 38 12.78 8.81 20.97
N SER A 39 11.45 9.00 20.83
CA SER A 39 10.87 9.40 19.54
C SER A 39 11.11 10.88 19.18
N ASP A 40 12.15 11.09 18.36
CA ASP A 40 12.41 12.31 17.60
C ASP A 40 11.25 12.58 16.59
N PRO A 41 10.62 13.78 16.62
CA PRO A 41 9.49 14.14 15.75
C PRO A 41 9.78 14.09 14.24
N THR A 42 11.04 13.95 13.83
CA THR A 42 11.44 13.80 12.41
C THR A 42 11.27 12.38 11.86
N ALA A 43 11.00 11.37 12.69
CA ALA A 43 10.78 10.00 12.22
C ALA A 43 9.49 9.88 11.37
N GLY A 44 8.44 10.62 11.75
CA GLY A 44 7.17 10.65 11.01
C GLY A 44 7.30 11.28 9.62
N SER A 45 8.10 12.35 9.50
CA SER A 45 8.33 13.00 8.19
C SER A 45 9.17 12.15 7.26
N ARG A 46 10.16 11.40 7.79
CA ARG A 46 10.95 10.43 7.01
C ARG A 46 10.10 9.26 6.52
N ALA A 47 9.18 8.75 7.35
CA ALA A 47 8.29 7.65 6.96
C ALA A 47 7.31 8.05 5.83
N VAL A 48 6.83 9.30 5.84
CA VAL A 48 5.99 9.84 4.75
C VAL A 48 6.83 10.03 3.48
N ALA A 49 8.05 10.57 3.60
CA ALA A 49 8.95 10.73 2.46
C ALA A 49 9.34 9.39 1.83
N ASP A 50 9.59 8.34 2.62
CA ASP A 50 9.86 6.99 2.12
C ASP A 50 8.63 6.39 1.42
N ALA A 51 7.42 6.64 1.95
CA ALA A 51 6.18 6.17 1.32
C ALA A 51 5.96 6.84 -0.05
N ASP A 52 6.23 8.15 -0.15
CA ASP A 52 6.15 8.88 -1.42
C ASP A 52 7.25 8.45 -2.41
N ALA A 53 8.47 8.18 -1.94
CA ALA A 53 9.53 7.65 -2.79
C ALA A 53 9.19 6.25 -3.33
N ALA A 54 8.66 5.36 -2.48
CA ALA A 54 8.20 4.04 -2.88
C ALA A 54 7.06 4.12 -3.92
N ARG A 55 6.12 5.06 -3.74
CA ARG A 55 5.03 5.31 -4.68
C ARG A 55 5.53 5.83 -6.02
N SER A 56 6.44 6.80 -6.02
CA SER A 56 7.06 7.34 -7.23
C SER A 56 7.82 6.26 -8.01
N THR A 57 8.53 5.38 -7.31
CA THR A 57 9.23 4.26 -7.92
C THR A 57 8.25 3.25 -8.53
N ALA A 58 7.16 2.94 -7.82
CA ALA A 58 6.11 2.05 -8.33
C ALA A 58 5.41 2.62 -9.58
N GLU A 59 5.13 3.93 -9.60
CA GLU A 59 4.56 4.61 -10.77
C GLU A 59 5.54 4.61 -11.96
N GLY A 60 6.84 4.82 -11.71
CA GLY A 60 7.90 4.72 -12.71
C GLY A 60 8.05 3.31 -13.30
N VAL A 61 8.02 2.28 -12.45
CA VAL A 61 8.07 0.87 -12.87
C VAL A 61 6.80 0.48 -13.66
N SER A 62 5.63 0.96 -13.23
CA SER A 62 4.37 0.76 -13.95
C SER A 62 4.38 1.43 -15.34
N LYS A 63 4.88 2.67 -15.43
CA LYS A 63 5.07 3.40 -16.70
C LYS A 63 6.09 2.69 -17.61
N ALA A 64 7.18 2.18 -17.05
CA ALA A 64 8.21 1.45 -17.78
C ALA A 64 7.75 0.06 -18.24
N ALA A 65 6.86 -0.60 -17.50
CA ALA A 65 6.28 -1.90 -17.84
C ALA A 65 5.27 -1.83 -19.00
N HIS A 66 4.66 -0.67 -19.25
CA HIS A 66 3.77 -0.42 -20.38
C HIS A 66 4.26 0.76 -21.24
N PRO A 67 5.38 0.63 -21.97
CA PRO A 67 6.02 1.74 -22.70
C PRO A 67 5.28 2.17 -23.99
N GLY A 68 4.00 1.82 -24.19
CA GLY A 68 3.33 1.93 -25.49
C GLY A 68 1.83 2.25 -25.49
N GLY A 69 1.30 3.00 -24.52
CA GLY A 69 -0.16 3.27 -24.47
C GLY A 69 -0.63 4.69 -24.19
N SER A 70 0.19 5.58 -23.60
CA SER A 70 -0.30 6.92 -23.17
C SER A 70 0.26 8.08 -24.00
N GLY A 71 0.56 7.84 -25.28
CA GLY A 71 1.15 8.83 -26.20
C GLY A 71 0.26 9.28 -27.36
N VAL A 72 -1.00 8.85 -27.43
CA VAL A 72 -1.94 9.24 -28.51
C VAL A 72 -3.27 9.65 -27.89
N GLY A 73 -3.53 10.96 -27.84
CA GLY A 73 -4.81 11.50 -27.40
C GLY A 73 -4.69 12.92 -26.85
N GLY A 74 -4.34 13.90 -27.70
CA GLY A 74 -4.51 15.32 -27.34
C GLY A 74 -3.38 16.25 -27.73
N MET A 75 -2.89 16.19 -28.96
CA MET A 75 -2.18 17.33 -29.57
C MET A 75 -2.68 17.45 -31.01
N PHE A 76 -3.82 18.13 -31.18
CA PHE A 76 -4.21 18.72 -32.46
C PHE A 76 -3.56 20.11 -32.53
N PRO A 77 -2.65 20.37 -33.49
CA PRO A 77 -2.41 21.70 -33.99
C PRO A 77 -3.01 21.80 -35.40
N GLY A 78 -4.04 22.62 -35.55
CA GLY A 78 -4.76 22.89 -36.80
C GLY A 78 -6.02 23.69 -36.52
#